data_AF-A0A221UZD3-F1
#
_entry.id   AF-A0A221UZD3-F1
#
_cell.length_a   1.000
_cell.length_b   1.000
_cell.length_c   1.000
_cell.angle_alpha   90.00
_cell.angle_beta   90.00
_cell.angle_gamma   90.00
#
_symmetry.space_group_name_H-M   'P 1'
#
loop_
_entity.id
_entity.type
_entity.pdbx_description
1 polymer ?
#
loop_
_entity_poly.entity_id
_entity_poly.type
_entity_poly.pdbx_seq_one_letter_code
_entity_poly.pdbx_strand_id
1 'polypeptide(L)'
;MEDLKVGDKLYNVSQNGFGDFYRYSFSEVVRLTKTLAVLENGVRLRNKPVKSLINDEIGYSLATNRWVYWHIVSDEILRRAEKENEVIAIHDWFRDRSFNFLEKTMIYNLFKEKGIL
;
A
#
# COMPACT_ATOMS: atom_id res chain seq x y z
N MET A 1 4.47 -21.97 -10.14
CA MET A 1 4.32 -20.50 -10.10
C MET A 1 4.01 -20.08 -11.52
N GLU A 2 2.89 -19.41 -11.73
CA GLU A 2 2.43 -19.03 -13.08
C GLU A 2 2.88 -17.62 -13.44
N ASP A 3 2.99 -17.33 -14.73
CA ASP A 3 3.15 -15.98 -15.25
C ASP A 3 1.83 -15.20 -15.09
N LEU A 4 1.91 -13.87 -15.09
CA LEU A 4 0.75 -12.99 -14.97
C LEU A 4 -0.17 -13.10 -16.18
N LYS A 5 -1.46 -12.88 -15.92
CA LYS A 5 -2.56 -12.83 -16.88
C LYS A 5 -3.19 -11.43 -16.85
N VAL A 6 -3.82 -11.04 -17.95
CA VAL A 6 -4.63 -9.81 -17.98
C VAL A 6 -5.79 -9.98 -16.99
N GLY A 7 -6.04 -8.95 -16.18
CA GLY A 7 -7.01 -8.99 -15.09
C GLY A 7 -6.41 -9.33 -13.71
N ASP A 8 -5.15 -9.78 -13.65
CA ASP A 8 -4.49 -10.01 -12.35
C ASP A 8 -4.34 -8.68 -11.60
N LYS A 9 -4.85 -8.64 -10.38
CA LYS A 9 -4.71 -7.50 -9.48
C LYS A 9 -3.43 -7.67 -8.65
N LEU A 10 -2.62 -6.62 -8.65
CA LEU A 10 -1.33 -6.58 -7.98
C LEU A 10 -1.27 -5.43 -6.99
N TYR A 11 -0.43 -5.61 -5.97
CA TYR A 11 -0.09 -4.58 -5.02
C TYR A 11 1.42 -4.43 -4.85
N ASN A 12 1.85 -3.25 -4.45
CA ASN A 12 3.19 -2.96 -3.96
C ASN A 12 3.09 -2.18 -2.66
N VAL A 13 4.06 -2.36 -1.77
CA VAL A 13 4.15 -1.64 -0.50
C VAL A 13 5.43 -0.83 -0.51
N SER A 14 5.33 0.43 -0.10
CA SER A 14 6.46 1.34 0.03
C SER A 14 6.48 2.02 1.40
N GLN A 15 7.67 2.36 1.88
CA GLN A 15 7.92 3.11 3.12
C GLN A 15 9.10 4.06 2.92
N ASN A 16 9.03 5.26 3.50
CA ASN A 16 10.13 6.21 3.51
C ASN A 16 10.88 6.15 4.85
N GLY A 17 11.68 5.10 5.04
CA GLY A 17 12.54 4.94 6.21
C GLY A 17 11.89 4.19 7.38
N PHE A 18 12.68 4.02 8.44
CA PHE A 18 12.26 3.27 9.63
C PHE A 18 11.24 4.07 10.44
N GLY A 19 10.03 3.53 10.61
CA GLY A 19 8.93 4.15 11.37
C GLY A 19 7.90 4.92 10.54
N ASP A 20 8.01 4.91 9.20
CA ASP A 20 6.99 5.46 8.32
C ASP A 20 5.82 4.47 8.08
N PHE A 21 4.66 4.99 7.69
CA PHE A 21 3.49 4.19 7.39
C PHE A 21 3.69 3.33 6.14
N TYR A 22 3.08 2.15 6.11
CA TYR A 22 3.09 1.30 4.93
C TYR A 22 2.13 1.87 3.86
N ARG A 23 2.66 2.35 2.74
CA ARG A 23 1.85 2.86 1.63
C ARG A 23 1.61 1.79 0.59
N TYR A 24 0.38 1.28 0.56
CA TYR A 24 -0.07 0.28 -0.40
C TYR A 24 -0.48 0.95 -1.72
N SER A 25 0.05 0.44 -2.82
CA SER A 25 -0.35 0.78 -4.18
C SER A 25 -0.99 -0.43 -4.84
N PHE A 26 -2.11 -0.24 -5.54
CA PHE A 26 -2.83 -1.30 -6.24
C PHE A 26 -2.93 -0.98 -7.72
N SER A 27 -2.89 -2.00 -8.58
CA SER A 27 -3.13 -1.85 -10.01
C SER A 27 -3.46 -3.21 -10.64
N GLU A 28 -4.12 -3.18 -11.79
CA GLU A 28 -4.47 -4.39 -12.55
C GLU A 28 -3.59 -4.55 -13.79
N VAL A 29 -3.29 -5.79 -14.20
CA VAL A 29 -2.62 -6.08 -15.47
C VAL A 29 -3.57 -5.82 -16.63
N VAL A 30 -3.26 -4.82 -17.45
CA VAL A 30 -4.07 -4.46 -18.63
C VAL A 30 -3.51 -4.99 -19.95
N ARG A 31 -2.21 -5.31 -19.99
CA ARG A 31 -1.57 -5.80 -21.21
C ARG A 31 -0.35 -6.66 -20.91
N LEU A 32 -0.19 -7.74 -21.68
CA LEU A 32 1.01 -8.57 -21.66
C LEU A 32 1.85 -8.35 -22.93
N THR A 33 3.15 -8.52 -22.78
CA THR A 33 4.12 -8.64 -23.87
C THR A 33 4.89 -9.95 -23.68
N LYS A 34 5.82 -10.26 -24.60
CA LYS A 34 6.63 -11.50 -24.51
C LYS A 34 7.36 -11.64 -23.17
N THR A 35 7.75 -10.54 -22.53
CA THR A 35 8.57 -10.58 -21.29
C THR A 35 8.05 -9.71 -20.16
N LEU A 36 7.09 -8.82 -20.41
CA LEU A 36 6.59 -7.85 -19.44
C LEU A 36 5.06 -7.90 -19.31
N ALA A 37 4.58 -7.65 -18.10
CA ALA A 37 3.20 -7.28 -17.82
C ALA A 37 3.12 -5.76 -17.61
N VAL A 38 2.12 -5.12 -18.19
CA VAL A 38 1.85 -3.68 -18.07
C VAL A 38 0.61 -3.51 -17.21
N LEU A 39 0.75 -2.74 -16.15
CA LEU A 39 -0.34 -2.40 -15.24
C LEU A 39 -1.08 -1.16 -15.71
N GLU A 40 -2.33 -1.00 -15.28
CA GLU A 40 -3.18 0.15 -15.58
C GLU A 40 -2.51 1.49 -15.27
N ASN A 41 -1.79 1.59 -14.14
CA ASN A 41 -1.04 2.78 -13.75
C ASN A 41 0.25 3.02 -14.57
N GLY A 42 0.49 2.25 -15.63
CA GLY A 42 1.66 2.36 -16.51
C GLY A 42 2.90 1.62 -16.03
N VAL A 43 2.88 1.04 -14.82
CA VAL A 43 3.98 0.23 -14.29
C VAL A 43 4.22 -0.99 -15.18
N ARG A 44 5.49 -1.33 -15.41
CA ARG A 44 5.90 -2.52 -16.17
C ARG A 44 6.65 -3.49 -15.29
N LEU A 45 6.14 -4.70 -15.21
CA LEU A 45 6.71 -5.80 -14.43
C LEU A 45 7.31 -6.84 -15.36
N ARG A 46 8.36 -7.52 -14.90
CA ARG A 46 8.82 -8.74 -15.56
C ARG A 46 7.75 -9.81 -15.39
N ASN A 47 7.28 -10.38 -16.49
CA ASN A 47 6.23 -11.40 -16.48
C ASN A 47 6.80 -12.79 -16.14
N LYS A 48 7.64 -12.86 -15.11
CA LYS A 48 8.15 -14.10 -14.54
C LYS A 48 8.16 -13.95 -13.03
N PRO A 49 7.54 -14.87 -12.30
CA PRO A 49 7.48 -14.77 -10.86
C PRO A 49 8.86 -15.07 -10.27
N VAL A 50 9.22 -14.33 -9.23
CA VAL A 50 10.48 -14.45 -8.50
C VAL A 50 10.20 -14.50 -7.01
N LYS A 51 11.01 -15.24 -6.27
CA LYS A 51 10.98 -15.14 -4.81
C LYS A 51 11.63 -13.82 -4.41
N SER A 52 10.91 -13.04 -3.62
CA SER A 52 11.43 -11.85 -2.95
C SER A 52 12.55 -12.26 -2.00
N LEU A 53 13.70 -11.61 -2.11
CA LEU A 53 14.83 -11.84 -1.21
C LEU A 53 14.62 -11.23 0.19
N ILE A 54 13.53 -10.48 0.39
CA ILE A 54 13.24 -9.75 1.63
C ILE A 54 12.34 -10.57 2.55
N ASN A 55 11.31 -11.22 1.99
CA ASN A 55 10.25 -11.87 2.76
C ASN A 55 9.85 -13.26 2.22
N ASP A 56 10.63 -13.82 1.29
CA ASP A 56 10.37 -15.10 0.61
C ASP A 56 9.02 -15.22 -0.13
N GLU A 57 8.26 -14.13 -0.23
CA GLU A 57 7.01 -14.09 -0.96
C GLU A 57 7.24 -14.11 -2.48
N ILE A 58 6.25 -14.64 -3.20
CA ILE A 58 6.25 -14.60 -4.65
C ILE A 58 5.90 -13.19 -5.10
N GLY A 59 6.76 -12.60 -5.92
CA GLY A 59 6.53 -11.29 -6.52
C GLY A 59 6.97 -11.23 -7.98
N TYR A 60 6.70 -10.08 -8.58
CA TYR A 60 7.04 -9.74 -9.96
C TYR A 60 7.82 -8.43 -9.92
N SER A 61 9.07 -8.48 -10.33
CA SER A 61 9.96 -7.33 -10.22
C SER A 61 9.64 -6.25 -11.26
N LEU A 62 9.85 -4.98 -10.89
CA LEU A 62 9.82 -3.89 -11.87
C LEU A 62 10.81 -4.15 -13.01
N ALA A 63 10.42 -3.75 -14.22
CA ALA A 63 11.27 -3.88 -15.40
C ALA A 63 12.59 -3.11 -15.22
N THR A 64 12.52 -1.92 -14.60
CA THR A 64 13.62 -0.97 -14.37
C THR A 64 14.38 -1.21 -13.08
N ASN A 65 13.77 -1.82 -12.07
CA ASN A 65 14.39 -2.06 -10.77
C ASN A 65 14.05 -3.46 -10.22
N ARG A 66 15.04 -4.35 -10.15
CA ARG A 66 14.82 -5.74 -9.73
C ARG A 66 14.52 -5.90 -8.24
N TRP A 67 14.75 -4.86 -7.44
CA TRP A 67 14.58 -4.85 -5.98
C TRP A 67 13.19 -4.39 -5.54
N VAL A 68 12.35 -3.94 -6.47
CA VAL A 68 10.97 -3.54 -6.19
C VAL A 68 10.05 -4.61 -6.77
N TYR A 69 9.22 -5.17 -5.91
CA TYR A 69 8.34 -6.28 -6.24
C TYR A 69 6.87 -5.87 -6.12
N TRP A 70 6.08 -6.36 -7.06
CA TRP A 70 4.63 -6.36 -6.98
C TRP A 70 4.14 -7.77 -6.72
N HIS A 71 3.07 -7.91 -5.95
CA HIS A 71 2.55 -9.18 -5.46
C HIS A 71 1.07 -9.30 -5.80
N ILE A 72 0.56 -10.52 -5.98
CA ILE A 72 -0.87 -10.73 -6.27
C ILE A 72 -1.70 -10.30 -5.08
N VAL A 73 -2.78 -9.57 -5.33
CA VAL A 73 -3.71 -9.11 -4.30
C VAL A 73 -4.41 -10.31 -3.66
N SER A 74 -4.53 -10.26 -2.34
CA SER A 74 -5.37 -11.14 -1.54
C SER A 74 -6.29 -10.31 -0.64
N ASP A 75 -7.37 -10.92 -0.16
CA ASP A 75 -8.31 -10.27 0.77
C ASP A 75 -7.63 -9.80 2.05
N GLU A 76 -6.62 -10.52 2.51
CA GLU A 76 -5.83 -10.14 3.68
C GLU A 76 -5.08 -8.82 3.45
N ILE A 77 -4.48 -8.65 2.28
CA ILE A 77 -3.75 -7.43 1.93
C ILE A 77 -4.70 -6.25 1.76
N LEU A 78 -5.89 -6.46 1.19
CA LEU A 78 -6.90 -5.41 1.12
C LEU A 78 -7.29 -4.92 2.52
N ARG A 79 -7.58 -5.82 3.46
CA ARG A 79 -7.89 -5.47 4.85
C ARG A 79 -6.74 -4.75 5.55
N ARG A 80 -5.50 -5.19 5.34
CA ARG A 80 -4.31 -4.52 5.91
C ARG A 80 -4.15 -3.11 5.36
N ALA A 81 -4.32 -2.93 4.05
CA ALA A 81 -4.21 -1.63 3.41
C ALA A 81 -5.31 -0.65 3.87
N GLU A 82 -6.55 -1.13 4.04
CA GLU A 82 -7.64 -0.31 4.61
C GLU A 82 -7.29 0.21 6.01
N LYS A 83 -6.83 -0.68 6.89
CA LYS A 83 -6.43 -0.31 8.26
C LYS A 83 -5.27 0.69 8.27
N GLU A 84 -4.27 0.46 7.43
CA GLU A 84 -3.11 1.35 7.36
C GLU A 84 -3.48 2.73 6.80
N ASN A 85 -4.35 2.77 5.78
CA ASN A 85 -4.88 4.02 5.22
C ASN A 85 -5.67 4.82 6.25
N GLU A 86 -6.45 4.16 7.12
CA GLU A 86 -7.15 4.83 8.23
C GLU A 86 -6.16 5.45 9.22
N VAL A 87 -5.09 4.73 9.58
CA VAL A 87 -4.04 5.24 10.46
C VAL A 87 -3.35 6.46 9.85
N ILE A 88 -2.98 6.39 8.56
CA ILE A 88 -2.40 7.52 7.82
C ILE A 88 -3.36 8.70 7.82
N ALA A 89 -4.64 8.48 7.53
CA ALA A 89 -5.64 9.53 7.47
C ALA A 89 -5.84 10.23 8.82
N ILE A 90 -5.87 9.48 9.93
CA ILE A 90 -5.95 10.03 11.29
C ILE A 90 -4.70 10.87 11.60
N HIS A 91 -3.52 10.32 11.32
CA HIS A 91 -2.26 11.02 11.56
C HIS A 91 -2.18 12.34 10.77
N ASP A 92 -2.46 12.28 9.47
CA ASP A 92 -2.41 13.44 8.58
C ASP A 92 -3.47 14.48 8.95
N TRP A 93 -4.67 14.05 9.37
CA TRP A 93 -5.71 14.95 9.86
C TRP A 93 -5.27 15.76 11.08
N PHE A 94 -4.57 15.13 12.04
CA PHE A 94 -4.02 15.85 13.19
C PHE A 94 -2.80 16.71 12.84
N ARG A 95 -1.93 16.24 11.94
CA ARG A 95 -0.70 16.94 11.55
C ARG A 95 -0.98 18.22 10.76
N ASP A 96 -1.84 18.12 9.74
CA ASP A 96 -1.98 19.15 8.72
C ASP A 96 -3.06 20.19 9.06
N ARG A 97 -3.95 19.87 10.00
CA ARG A 97 -5.04 20.76 10.41
C ARG A 97 -4.67 21.58 11.64
N SER A 98 -4.91 22.88 11.56
CA SER A 98 -4.95 23.73 12.75
C SER A 98 -6.34 23.68 13.38
N PHE A 99 -6.41 23.36 14.68
CA PHE A 99 -7.66 23.32 15.43
C PHE A 99 -7.95 24.66 16.11
N ASN A 100 -9.16 25.17 15.95
CA ASN A 100 -9.63 26.32 16.72
C ASN A 100 -9.97 25.92 18.16
N PHE A 101 -10.26 26.91 19.03
CA PHE A 101 -10.51 26.64 20.45
C PHE A 101 -11.71 25.72 20.68
N LEU A 102 -12.81 25.90 19.94
CA LEU A 102 -14.01 25.07 20.05
C LEU A 102 -13.71 23.61 19.71
N GLU A 103 -13.00 23.36 18.61
CA GLU A 103 -12.61 22.01 18.18
C GLU A 103 -11.67 21.35 19.22
N LYS A 104 -10.72 22.13 19.76
CA LYS A 104 -9.85 21.65 20.85
C LYS A 104 -10.66 21.27 22.09
N THR A 105 -11.64 22.08 22.48
CA THR A 105 -12.54 21.78 23.61
C THR A 105 -13.34 20.50 23.35
N MET A 106 -13.84 20.29 22.13
CA MET A 106 -14.55 19.06 21.76
C MET A 106 -13.65 17.82 21.89
N ILE A 107 -12.43 17.88 21.35
CA ILE A 107 -11.46 16.79 21.43
C ILE A 107 -11.10 16.52 22.90
N TYR A 108 -10.82 17.56 23.69
CA TYR A 108 -10.49 17.42 25.11
C TYR A 108 -11.62 16.76 25.92
N ASN A 109 -12.86 17.23 25.74
CA ASN A 109 -14.02 16.68 26.45
C ASN A 109 -14.28 15.22 26.04
N LEU A 110 -14.12 14.88 24.76
CA LEU A 110 -14.25 13.49 24.29
C LEU A 110 -13.27 12.57 25.02
N PHE A 111 -12.00 12.98 25.16
CA PHE A 111 -11.00 12.17 25.84
C PHE A 111 -11.31 12.01 27.34
N LYS A 112 -11.82 13.07 27.98
CA LYS A 112 -12.29 13.04 29.38
C LYS A 112 -13.49 12.12 29.56
N GLU A 113 -14.49 12.17 28.68
CA GLU A 113 -15.67 11.28 28.71
C GLU A 113 -15.30 9.80 28.53
N LYS A 114 -14.26 9.52 27.74
CA LYS A 114 -13.73 8.17 27.54
C LYS A 114 -12.80 7.70 28.67
N GLY A 115 -12.52 8.54 29.67
CA GLY A 115 -11.64 8.20 30.79
C GLY A 115 -10.17 8.03 30.39
N ILE A 116 -9.76 8.64 29.28
CA ILE A 116 -8.35 8.62 28.81
C ILE A 116 -7.53 9.69 29.53
N LEU A 117 -8.19 10.79 29.95
CA LEU A 117 -7.67 11.90 30.75
C LEU A 117 -8.37 11.92 32.11
#